data_AF-A0A522QMX4-F1
#
_entry.id   AF-A0A522QMX4-F1
#
_cell.length_a   1.000
_cell.length_b   1.000
_cell.length_c   1.000
_cell.angle_alpha   90.00
_cell.angle_beta   90.00
_cell.angle_gamma   90.00
#
_symmetry.space_group_name_H-M   'P 1'
#
loop_
_entity.id
_entity.type
_entity.pdbx_description
1 polymer ?
#
loop_
_entity_poly.entity_id
_entity_poly.type
_entity_poly.pdbx_seq_one_letter_code
_entity_poly.pdbx_strand_id
1 'polypeptide(L)' 'MGVAVTVRDVPGPVRDELAARAARSGQSLQEYLRGLLIQSASRPAVADVVARARARVAVTGSRVSARSILSTRDAGRR' A
#
# COMPACT_ATOMS: atom_id res chain seq x y z
N MET A 1 7.16 -19.50 -9.20
CA MET A 1 8.56 -19.60 -8.73
C MET A 1 8.90 -18.38 -7.90
N GLY A 2 9.49 -18.55 -6.72
CA GLY A 2 9.96 -17.44 -5.89
C GLY A 2 11.39 -17.02 -6.27
N VAL A 3 11.72 -15.75 -6.05
CA VAL A 3 13.09 -15.22 -6.19
C VAL A 3 13.67 -15.00 -4.80
N ALA A 4 14.92 -15.42 -4.58
CA ALA A 4 15.63 -15.13 -3.34
C ALA A 4 16.13 -13.69 -3.33
N VAL A 5 15.94 -12.99 -2.21
CA VAL A 5 16.39 -11.62 -2.01
C VAL A 5 17.30 -11.56 -0.79
N THR A 6 18.47 -10.95 -0.93
CA THR A 6 19.42 -10.70 0.17
C THR A 6 19.50 -9.22 0.43
N VAL A 7 19.21 -8.80 1.66
CA VAL A 7 19.39 -7.42 2.11
C VAL A 7 20.73 -7.32 2.84
N ARG A 8 21.64 -6.51 2.31
CA ARG A 8 22.99 -6.31 2.88
C ARG A 8 22.98 -5.15 3.87
N ASP A 9 23.97 -5.17 4.77
CA ASP A 9 24.28 -4.07 5.70
C ASP A 9 23.11 -3.66 6.60
N VAL A 10 22.26 -4.63 6.99
CA VAL A 10 21.21 -4.39 7.98
C VAL A 10 21.86 -4.24 9.37
N PRO A 11 21.65 -3.12 10.07
CA PRO A 11 22.18 -2.96 11.42
C PRO A 11 21.67 -4.08 12.34
N GLY A 12 22.56 -4.67 13.13
CA GLY A 12 22.24 -5.76 14.07
C GLY A 12 20.99 -5.49 14.92
N PRO A 13 20.86 -4.32 15.58
CA PRO A 13 19.69 -3.99 16.37
C PRO A 13 18.36 -4.02 15.61
N VAL A 14 18.38 -3.63 14.32
CA VAL A 14 17.19 -3.66 13.47
C VAL A 14 16.80 -5.09 13.14
N ARG A 15 17.79 -5.92 12.78
CA ARG A 15 17.59 -7.35 12.48
C ARG A 15 17.06 -8.10 13.71
N ASP A 16 17.57 -7.79 14.90
CA ASP A 16 17.16 -8.44 16.14
C ASP A 16 15.74 -8.03 16.56
N GLU A 17 15.37 -6.76 16.41
CA GLU A 17 13.98 -6.33 16.65
C GLU A 17 13.01 -7.00 15.66
N LEU A 18 13.38 -7.13 14.39
CA LEU A 18 12.56 -7.85 13.39
C LEU A 18 12.42 -9.33 13.73
N ALA A 19 13.50 -9.97 14.20
CA ALA A 19 13.45 -11.36 14.67
C ALA A 19 12.55 -11.52 15.90
N ALA A 20 12.63 -10.59 16.85
CA ALA A 20 11.76 -10.58 18.02
C ALA A 20 10.28 -10.40 17.64
N ARG A 21 9.97 -9.54 16.66
CA ARG A 21 8.61 -9.41 16.11
C ARG A 21 8.13 -10.68 15.45
N ALA A 22 8.97 -11.31 14.63
CA ALA A 22 8.64 -12.57 13.97
C ALA A 22 8.31 -13.66 15.00
N ALA A 23 9.15 -13.81 16.04
CA ALA A 23 8.92 -14.74 17.14
C ALA A 23 7.59 -14.47 17.88
N ARG A 24 7.28 -13.19 18.19
CA ARG A 24 5.99 -12.81 18.81
C ARG A 24 4.79 -13.16 17.93
N SER A 25 4.97 -13.16 16.61
CA SER A 25 3.94 -13.55 15.64
C SER A 25 3.93 -15.05 15.31
N GLY A 26 4.76 -15.87 15.95
CA GLY A 26 4.87 -17.30 15.68
C GLY A 26 5.41 -17.63 14.28
N GLN A 27 6.20 -16.72 13.71
CA GLN A 27 6.74 -16.82 12.35
C GLN A 27 8.27 -16.92 12.38
N SER A 28 8.85 -17.58 11.39
CA SER A 28 10.27 -17.39 11.11
C SER A 28 10.54 -15.96 10.62
N LEU A 29 11.77 -15.46 10.81
CA LEU A 29 12.16 -14.14 10.31
C LEU A 29 11.93 -14.00 8.78
N GLN A 30 12.19 -15.07 8.03
CA GLN A 30 11.98 -15.07 6.58
C GLN A 30 10.49 -14.91 6.22
N GLU A 31 9.59 -15.61 6.90
CA GLU A 31 8.15 -15.50 6.65
C GLU A 31 7.60 -14.13 7.02
N TYR A 32 8.06 -13.59 8.16
CA TYR A 32 7.70 -12.25 8.62
C TYR A 32 8.12 -11.19 7.60
N LEU A 33 9.39 -11.23 7.15
CA LEU A 33 9.89 -10.30 6.13
C LEU A 33 9.18 -10.44 4.79
N ARG A 34 8.88 -11.67 4.35
CA ARG A 34 8.07 -11.91 3.15
C ARG A 34 6.69 -11.25 3.28
N GLY A 35 6.04 -11.42 4.43
CA GLY A 35 4.75 -10.79 4.71
C GLY A 35 4.81 -9.27 4.64
N LEU A 36 5.85 -8.67 5.23
CA LEU A 36 6.09 -7.23 5.16
C LEU A 36 6.28 -6.75 3.72
N LEU A 37 7.07 -7.45 2.91
CA LEU A 37 7.31 -7.11 1.50
C LEU A 37 6.04 -7.23 0.65
N ILE A 38 5.24 -8.27 0.87
CA ILE A 38 3.95 -8.43 0.18
C ILE A 38 3.01 -7.30 0.58
N GLN A 39 2.92 -6.97 1.87
CA GLN A 39 2.06 -5.91 2.34
C GLN A 39 2.47 -4.55 1.75
N SER A 40 3.77 -4.23 1.74
CA SER A 40 4.26 -2.97 1.18
C SER A 40 4.09 -2.90 -0.34
N ALA A 41 4.19 -4.03 -1.05
CA ALA A 41 3.90 -4.10 -2.48
C ALA A 41 2.40 -4.16 -2.81
N SER A 42 1.54 -4.58 -1.89
CA SER A 42 0.09 -4.77 -2.13
C SER A 42 -0.66 -3.48 -2.43
N ARG A 43 -0.08 -2.32 -2.07
CA ARG A 43 -0.67 -1.00 -2.27
C ARG A 43 0.25 -0.15 -3.14
N PRO A 44 -0.24 0.40 -4.27
CA PRO A 44 0.53 1.38 -5.04
C PRO A 44 0.85 2.59 -4.16
N ALA A 45 1.99 3.23 -4.39
CA ALA A 45 2.31 4.45 -3.68
C ALA A 45 1.20 5.49 -3.93
N VAL A 46 0.89 6.30 -2.92
CA VAL A 46 -0.16 7.33 -3.02
C VAL A 46 0.09 8.24 -4.23
N ALA A 47 1.36 8.57 -4.49
CA ALA A 47 1.76 9.33 -5.66
C ALA A 47 1.34 8.65 -6.98
N ASP A 48 1.55 7.34 -7.11
CA ASP A 48 1.16 6.57 -8.29
C ASP A 48 -0.37 6.52 -8.46
N VAL A 49 -1.09 6.38 -7.34
CA VAL A 49 -2.56 6.42 -7.34
C VAL A 49 -3.06 7.78 -7.83
N VAL A 50 -2.49 8.88 -7.32
CA VAL A 50 -2.86 10.24 -7.71
C VAL A 50 -2.52 10.49 -9.18
N ALA A 51 -1.32 10.09 -9.64
CA ALA A 51 -0.91 10.21 -11.02
C ALA A 51 -1.86 9.45 -11.96
N ARG A 52 -2.20 8.20 -11.61
CA ARG A 52 -3.16 7.39 -12.37
C ARG A 52 -4.55 8.00 -12.40
N ALA A 53 -5.03 8.55 -11.29
CA ALA A 53 -6.32 9.24 -11.22
C ALA A 53 -6.35 10.47 -12.14
N ARG A 54 -5.30 11.29 -12.12
CA ARG A 54 -5.16 12.46 -13.02
C ARG A 54 -5.13 12.05 -14.49
N ALA A 55 -4.33 11.04 -14.84
CA ALA A 55 -4.26 10.52 -16.20
C ALA A 55 -5.63 10.03 -16.69
N ARG A 56 -6.37 9.30 -15.85
CA ARG A 56 -7.72 8.82 -16.18
C ARG A 56 -8.69 9.97 -16.45
N VAL A 57 -8.71 11.01 -15.61
CA VAL A 57 -9.57 12.19 -15.82
C VAL A 57 -9.23 12.90 -17.13
N ALA A 58 -7.94 13.01 -17.46
CA ALA A 58 -7.50 13.63 -18.71
C ALA A 58 -7.96 12.82 -19.94
N VAL A 59 -7.89 11.49 -19.88
CA VAL A 59 -8.29 10.60 -21.00
C VAL A 59 -9.81 10.54 -21.16
N THR A 60 -10.58 10.39 -20.08
CA THR A 60 -12.04 10.22 -20.18
C THR A 60 -12.78 11.54 -20.32
N GLY A 61 -12.15 12.66 -19.98
CA GLY A 61 -12.79 13.98 -19.99
C GLY A 61 -13.94 14.13 -19.00
N SER A 62 -14.18 13.15 -18.11
CA SER A 62 -15.28 13.19 -17.15
C SER A 62 -15.12 14.37 -16.19
N ARG A 63 -16.12 15.24 -16.16
CA ARG A 63 -16.21 16.35 -15.21
C ARG A 63 -17.47 16.19 -14.38
N VAL A 64 -17.34 16.38 -13.08
CA VAL A 64 -18.47 16.43 -12.15
C VAL A 64 -18.42 17.77 -11.44
N SER A 65 -19.54 18.51 -11.46
CA SER A 65 -19.61 19.79 -10.75
C SER A 65 -19.79 19.58 -9.25
N ALA A 66 -19.27 20.50 -8.44
CA ALA A 66 -19.46 20.48 -6.99
C ALA A 66 -20.96 20.43 -6.62
N ARG A 67 -21.81 21.16 -7.36
CA ARG A 67 -23.26 21.14 -7.17
C ARG A 67 -23.85 19.74 -7.38
N SER A 68 -23.43 19.01 -8.41
CA SER A 68 -23.89 17.64 -8.66
C SER A 68 -23.47 16.69 -7.54
N ILE A 69 -22.23 16.81 -7.05
CA ILE A 69 -21.72 15.97 -5.94
C ILE A 69 -22.55 16.18 -4.68
N LEU A 70 -22.79 17.45 -4.31
CA LEU A 70 -23.56 17.79 -3.11
C LEU A 70 -25.01 17.30 -3.23
N SER A 71 -25.64 17.50 -4.40
CA SER A 71 -27.01 17.03 -4.64
C SER A 71 -27.15 15.50 -4.51
N THR A 72 -26.21 14.72 -5.06
CA THR A 72 -26.24 13.26 -4.96
C THR A 72 -26.00 12.78 -3.52
N ARG A 73 -25.07 13.41 -2.81
CA ARG A 73 -24.80 13.08 -1.40
C ARG A 73 -26.01 13.35 -0.51
N ASP A 74 -26.66 14.50 -0.72
CA ASP A 74 -27.81 14.92 0.10
C ASP A 74 -29.05 14.06 -0.19
N ALA A 75 -29.20 13.55 -1.42
CA ALA A 75 -30.24 12.58 -1.77
C ALA A 75 -30.10 11.24 -1.05
N GLY A 76 -28.88 10.78 -0.74
CA GLY A 76 -28.64 9.54 0.01
C GLY A 76 -28.82 9.65 1.53
N ARG A 77 -29.12 10.86 2.06
CA ARG A 77 -29.40 11.11 3.48
C ARG A 77 -30.89 11.23 3.81
N ARG A 78 -31.77 11.02 2.83
CA ARG A 78 -33.23 10.97 2.98
C ARG A 78 -33.69 9.52 2.93
#